data_AF-A0A7V4PCU0-F1
#
_entry.id   AF-A0A7V4PCU0-F1
#
_cell.length_a   1.000
_cell.length_b   1.000
_cell.length_c   1.000
_cell.angle_alpha   90.00
_cell.angle_beta   90.00
_cell.angle_gamma   90.00
#
_symmetry.space_group_name_H-M   'P 1'
#
loop_
_entity.id
_entity.type
_entity.pdbx_description
1 polymer ?
#
loop_
_entity_poly.entity_id
_entity_poly.type
_entity_poly.pdbx_seq_one_letter_code
_entity_poly.pdbx_strand_id
1 'polypeptide(L)'
;MKKLLTLSLVLVFCLATPSLAIIQTDLKNKAIEKTGQIENGVVQDYTAFKAGLLKRIDLAISRLNKTEDSINSSSGITSTSKNEIISLLEKTEQSLNNYKTKVEATESLEDLQNINQEITNYLKQNKDVIKTSINNSLKVIAQEAVKTVDKIEQQVTLMLKSLEKTCPSEIENIKALEAKLTQLENEALKLKNMAQGNDSAAIKNQIKVVNQLGQECINLAFQIEEACLPE
;
A
#
# COMPACT_ATOMS: atom_id res chain seq x y z
N MET A 1 -1.40 15.49 47.31
CA MET A 1 -2.31 14.57 46.58
C MET A 1 -1.52 13.92 45.44
N LYS A 2 -0.80 12.83 45.73
CA LYS A 2 0.23 12.21 44.87
C LYS A 2 -0.16 10.79 44.40
N LYS A 3 -1.46 10.54 44.23
CA LYS A 3 -2.02 9.22 43.86
C LYS A 3 -3.27 9.43 43.02
N LEU A 4 -3.15 9.57 41.70
CA LEU A 4 -4.28 9.36 40.78
C LEU A 4 -3.95 9.19 39.29
N LEU A 5 -2.69 9.15 38.87
CA LEU A 5 -2.34 8.92 37.46
C LEU A 5 -1.33 7.77 37.27
N THR A 6 -1.47 6.72 38.07
CA THR A 6 -1.05 5.36 37.68
C THR A 6 -2.22 4.69 36.97
N LEU A 7 -2.73 5.32 35.90
CA LEU A 7 -3.61 4.63 34.96
C LEU A 7 -2.70 4.03 33.90
N SER A 8 -2.54 2.72 33.98
CA SER A 8 -1.93 1.86 33.00
C SER A 8 -2.26 2.28 31.56
N LEU A 9 -1.34 2.98 30.91
CA LEU A 9 -1.25 2.99 29.45
C LEU A 9 0.13 2.47 29.04
N VAL A 10 0.43 1.26 29.53
CA VAL A 10 1.31 0.34 28.79
C VAL A 10 0.52 -0.09 27.56
N LEU A 11 0.48 0.78 26.55
CA LEU A 11 0.31 0.36 25.17
C LEU A 11 1.47 0.97 24.40
N VAL A 12 2.53 0.18 24.37
CA VAL A 12 3.55 0.21 23.32
C VAL A 12 2.79 0.02 22.00
N PHE A 13 2.28 1.11 21.42
CA PHE A 13 1.82 1.09 20.04
C PHE A 13 3.08 1.12 19.18
N CYS A 14 3.43 -0.05 18.65
CA CYS A 14 4.36 -0.21 17.54
C CYS A 14 3.83 0.51 16.27
N LEU A 15 3.78 1.84 16.29
CA LEU A 15 3.57 2.68 15.10
C LEU A 15 4.86 3.40 14.67
N ALA A 16 5.98 3.09 15.31
CA ALA A 16 7.28 3.42 14.77
C ALA A 16 7.66 2.42 13.66
N THR A 17 7.20 2.64 12.42
CA THR A 17 8.07 2.43 11.25
C THR A 17 7.67 3.33 10.05
N PRO A 18 8.65 3.93 9.36
CA PRO A 18 8.44 4.64 8.10
C PRO A 18 8.31 3.65 6.94
N SER A 19 7.22 2.89 6.83
CA SER A 19 7.10 1.84 5.81
C SER A 19 6.13 2.16 4.65
N LEU A 20 5.34 3.23 4.72
CA LEU A 20 4.48 3.64 3.59
C LEU A 20 5.20 4.42 2.47
N ALA A 21 6.50 4.65 2.60
CA ALA A 21 7.32 5.32 1.58
C ALA A 21 7.67 4.42 0.38
N ILE A 22 7.51 3.09 0.46
CA ILE A 22 8.08 2.17 -0.56
C ILE A 22 7.12 1.84 -1.71
N ILE A 23 5.88 2.32 -1.71
CA ILE A 23 5.04 2.21 -2.93
C ILE A 23 5.31 3.41 -3.86
N GLN A 24 6.57 3.64 -4.23
CA GLN A 24 6.95 4.46 -5.38
C GLN A 24 7.74 3.56 -6.32
N THR A 25 7.06 3.00 -7.33
CA THR A 25 7.56 2.90 -8.71
C THR A 25 6.54 2.20 -9.63
N ASP A 26 6.14 2.93 -10.68
CA ASP A 26 5.94 2.41 -12.04
C ASP A 26 4.97 1.26 -12.33
N LEU A 27 3.71 1.41 -11.91
CA LEU A 27 2.57 0.90 -12.70
C LEU A 27 2.07 1.90 -13.75
N LYS A 28 2.81 2.98 -14.04
CA LYS A 28 2.53 3.85 -15.18
C LYS A 28 2.98 3.17 -16.47
N ASN A 29 2.05 2.44 -17.11
CA ASN A 29 1.81 2.26 -18.55
C ASN A 29 2.96 2.05 -19.58
N LYS A 30 4.25 2.16 -19.25
CA LYS A 30 5.37 2.08 -20.19
C LYS A 30 5.78 0.65 -20.56
N ALA A 31 5.34 -0.37 -19.83
CA ALA A 31 5.67 -1.76 -20.15
C ALA A 31 4.81 -2.32 -21.30
N ILE A 32 3.60 -1.80 -21.51
CA ILE A 32 2.62 -2.40 -22.44
C ILE A 32 2.51 -1.59 -23.76
N GLU A 33 2.79 -0.29 -23.77
CA GLU A 33 2.81 0.48 -25.02
C GLU A 33 4.05 0.19 -25.89
N LYS A 34 5.14 -0.31 -25.29
CA LYS A 34 6.34 -0.78 -26.03
C LYS A 34 6.30 -2.26 -26.43
N THR A 35 5.13 -2.89 -26.38
CA THR A 35 4.89 -4.22 -26.98
C THR A 35 4.23 -4.15 -28.36
N GLY A 36 3.81 -2.96 -28.82
CA GLY A 36 3.06 -2.78 -30.08
C GLY A 36 3.87 -2.31 -31.29
N GLN A 37 5.19 -2.09 -31.16
CA GLN A 37 6.03 -1.67 -32.27
C GLN A 37 7.35 -2.45 -32.25
N ILE A 38 7.30 -3.68 -32.74
CA ILE A 38 8.39 -4.15 -33.59
C ILE A 38 7.81 -4.02 -35.00
N GLU A 39 7.95 -2.81 -35.55
CA GLU A 39 7.88 -2.59 -36.99
C GLU A 39 8.83 -3.58 -37.66
N ASN A 40 8.29 -4.43 -38.54
CA ASN A 40 8.82 -4.85 -39.85
C ASN A 40 10.35 -4.85 -40.08
N GLY A 41 11.15 -5.22 -39.10
CA GLY A 41 12.60 -5.23 -39.15
C GLY A 41 13.13 -6.47 -38.46
N VAL A 42 13.04 -7.60 -39.16
CA VAL A 42 13.85 -8.82 -39.02
C VAL A 42 14.64 -8.92 -37.70
N VAL A 43 14.06 -9.53 -36.65
CA VAL A 43 14.88 -10.10 -35.57
C VAL A 43 15.09 -11.57 -35.91
N GLN A 44 16.11 -11.82 -36.73
CA GLN A 44 16.55 -13.16 -37.14
C GLN A 44 17.41 -13.87 -36.08
N ASP A 45 17.72 -13.21 -34.96
CA ASP A 45 18.57 -13.78 -33.91
C ASP A 45 17.73 -14.36 -32.78
N TYR A 46 17.52 -15.68 -32.84
CA TYR A 46 16.90 -16.49 -31.79
C TYR A 46 17.48 -16.20 -30.39
N THR A 47 18.80 -16.01 -30.29
CA THR A 47 19.48 -15.78 -29.01
C THR A 47 19.07 -14.44 -28.40
N ALA A 48 19.07 -13.38 -29.21
CA ALA A 48 18.65 -12.05 -28.78
C ALA A 48 17.16 -12.03 -28.38
N PHE A 49 16.30 -12.72 -29.14
CA PHE A 49 14.88 -12.78 -28.82
C PHE A 49 14.62 -13.56 -27.52
N LYS A 50 15.31 -14.70 -27.31
CA LYS A 50 15.21 -15.51 -26.09
C LYS A 50 15.64 -14.73 -24.86
N ALA A 51 16.80 -14.09 -24.91
CA ALA A 51 17.29 -13.25 -23.82
C ALA A 51 16.34 -12.06 -23.52
N GLY A 52 15.80 -11.44 -24.56
CA GLY A 52 14.82 -10.36 -24.43
C GLY A 52 13.52 -10.78 -23.75
N LEU A 53 13.01 -11.96 -24.10
CA LEU A 53 11.80 -12.52 -23.51
C LEU A 53 12.02 -12.90 -22.04
N LEU A 54 13.11 -13.60 -21.71
CA LEU A 54 13.48 -13.94 -20.33
C LEU A 54 13.58 -12.69 -19.45
N LYS A 55 14.26 -11.64 -19.92
CA LYS A 55 14.38 -10.37 -19.19
C LYS A 55 13.03 -9.72 -18.90
N ARG A 56 12.06 -9.82 -19.80
CA ARG A 56 10.71 -9.29 -19.59
C ARG A 56 9.93 -10.10 -18.56
N ILE A 57 10.05 -11.43 -18.60
CA ILE A 57 9.43 -12.32 -17.60
C ILE A 57 10.01 -12.03 -16.21
N ASP A 58 11.34 -11.95 -16.08
CA ASP A 58 12.02 -11.64 -14.81
C ASP A 58 11.60 -10.28 -14.25
N LEU A 59 11.46 -9.27 -15.11
CA LEU A 59 10.98 -7.95 -14.68
C LEU A 59 9.53 -8.00 -14.18
N ALA A 60 8.68 -8.81 -14.80
CA ALA A 60 7.29 -8.97 -14.35
C ALA A 60 7.22 -9.69 -13.00
N ILE A 61 7.97 -10.78 -12.83
CA ILE A 61 8.10 -11.51 -11.55
C ILE A 61 8.61 -10.57 -10.45
N SER A 62 9.72 -9.86 -10.68
CA SER A 62 10.28 -8.92 -9.69
C SER A 62 9.27 -7.86 -9.23
N ARG A 63 8.33 -7.44 -10.09
CA ARG A 63 7.27 -6.49 -9.73
C ARG A 63 6.17 -7.12 -8.90
N LEU A 64 5.81 -8.37 -9.17
CA LEU A 64 4.87 -9.13 -8.35
C LEU A 64 5.42 -9.29 -6.93
N ASN A 65 6.67 -9.74 -6.79
CA ASN A 65 7.29 -9.99 -5.49
C ASN A 65 7.41 -8.70 -4.65
N LYS A 66 7.78 -7.57 -5.28
CA LYS A 66 7.75 -6.26 -4.60
C LYS A 66 6.35 -5.84 -4.13
N THR A 67 5.32 -6.24 -4.87
CA THR A 67 3.93 -5.96 -4.52
C THR A 67 3.50 -6.83 -3.34
N GLU A 68 3.84 -8.10 -3.35
CA GLU A 68 3.63 -9.04 -2.24
C GLU A 68 4.32 -8.58 -0.97
N ASP A 69 5.61 -8.19 -1.05
CA ASP A 69 6.37 -7.63 0.07
C ASP A 69 5.70 -6.38 0.65
N SER A 70 5.22 -5.49 -0.23
CA SER A 70 4.51 -4.28 0.19
C SER A 70 3.21 -4.62 0.94
N ILE A 71 2.45 -5.60 0.46
CA ILE A 71 1.22 -6.07 1.12
C ILE A 71 1.54 -6.72 2.47
N ASN A 72 2.56 -7.58 2.51
CA ASN A 72 2.99 -8.29 3.72
C ASN A 72 3.46 -7.33 4.81
N SER A 73 4.25 -6.32 4.44
CA SER A 73 4.75 -5.29 5.37
C SER A 73 3.67 -4.35 5.91
N SER A 74 2.50 -4.31 5.30
CA SER A 74 1.46 -3.35 5.69
C SER A 74 0.77 -3.78 6.99
N SER A 75 0.94 -3.00 8.05
CA SER A 75 0.34 -3.25 9.36
C SER A 75 -1.18 -3.00 9.40
N GLY A 76 -1.70 -2.23 8.45
CA GLY A 76 -3.12 -1.86 8.36
C GLY A 76 -4.00 -2.84 7.59
N ILE A 77 -3.49 -4.03 7.22
CA ILE A 77 -4.24 -5.04 6.46
C ILE A 77 -4.42 -6.29 7.32
N THR A 78 -5.65 -6.78 7.40
CA THR A 78 -5.93 -8.05 8.07
C THR A 78 -5.21 -9.21 7.38
N SER A 79 -4.84 -10.24 8.14
CA SER A 79 -4.18 -11.43 7.58
C SER A 79 -5.02 -12.13 6.52
N THR A 80 -6.35 -12.16 6.69
CA THR A 80 -7.28 -12.72 5.69
C THR A 80 -7.16 -12.00 4.35
N SER A 81 -7.23 -10.67 4.35
CA SER A 81 -7.12 -9.90 3.12
C SER A 81 -5.72 -9.99 2.51
N LYS A 82 -4.65 -10.03 3.31
CA LYS A 82 -3.29 -10.27 2.80
C LYS A 82 -3.22 -11.59 2.02
N ASN A 83 -3.72 -12.68 2.62
CA ASN A 83 -3.66 -14.02 2.04
C ASN A 83 -4.41 -14.12 0.70
N GLU A 84 -5.60 -13.52 0.60
CA GLU A 84 -6.38 -13.53 -0.64
C GLU A 84 -5.64 -12.86 -1.80
N ILE A 85 -4.97 -11.74 -1.53
CA ILE A 85 -4.27 -10.95 -2.55
C ILE A 85 -2.97 -11.65 -2.94
N ILE A 86 -2.19 -12.09 -1.96
CA ILE A 86 -0.93 -12.79 -2.17
C ILE A 86 -1.16 -14.06 -2.99
N SER A 87 -2.20 -14.85 -2.67
CA SER A 87 -2.52 -16.06 -3.43
C SER A 87 -2.79 -15.79 -4.93
N LEU A 88 -3.33 -14.63 -5.27
CA LEU A 88 -3.56 -14.24 -6.67
C LEU A 88 -2.27 -13.80 -7.37
N LEU A 89 -1.39 -13.11 -6.67
CA LEU A 89 -0.08 -12.69 -7.18
C LEU A 89 0.83 -13.91 -7.38
N GLU A 90 0.88 -14.82 -6.41
CA GLU A 90 1.64 -16.08 -6.47
C GLU A 90 1.22 -16.96 -7.65
N LYS A 91 -0.10 -17.06 -7.95
CA LYS A 91 -0.58 -17.81 -9.14
C LYS A 91 -0.08 -17.21 -10.44
N THR A 92 0.00 -15.88 -10.51
CA THR A 92 0.53 -15.17 -11.68
C THR A 92 2.04 -15.39 -11.78
N GLU A 93 2.76 -15.29 -10.66
CA GLU A 93 4.20 -15.54 -10.57
C GLU A 93 4.54 -16.98 -11.00
N GLN A 94 3.82 -17.98 -10.48
CA GLN A 94 3.99 -19.38 -10.85
C GLN A 94 3.78 -19.61 -12.35
N SER A 95 2.75 -18.98 -12.94
CA SER A 95 2.50 -19.08 -14.38
C SER A 95 3.64 -18.46 -15.20
N LEU A 96 4.16 -17.30 -14.77
CA LEU A 96 5.31 -16.65 -15.41
C LEU A 96 6.59 -17.47 -15.28
N ASN A 97 6.83 -18.10 -14.13
CA ASN A 97 7.95 -19.03 -13.94
C ASN A 97 7.83 -20.25 -14.87
N ASN A 98 6.63 -20.81 -15.05
CA ASN A 98 6.42 -21.89 -16.02
C ASN A 98 6.75 -21.45 -17.46
N TYR A 99 6.35 -20.24 -17.84
CA TYR A 99 6.71 -19.67 -19.13
C TYR A 99 8.21 -19.44 -19.26
N LYS A 100 8.89 -18.97 -18.20
CA LYS A 100 10.34 -18.85 -18.16
C LYS A 100 11.03 -20.18 -18.48
N THR A 101 10.62 -21.25 -17.83
CA THR A 101 11.13 -22.61 -18.09
C THR A 101 10.90 -23.04 -19.54
N LYS A 102 9.72 -22.76 -20.12
CA LYS A 102 9.44 -23.05 -21.54
C LYS A 102 10.40 -22.28 -22.47
N VAL A 103 10.65 -21.00 -22.18
CA VAL A 103 11.58 -20.17 -22.96
C VAL A 103 13.02 -20.67 -22.83
N GLU A 104 13.45 -21.07 -21.64
CA GLU A 104 14.78 -21.64 -21.41
C GLU A 104 14.97 -22.96 -22.14
N ALA A 105 13.93 -23.80 -22.21
CA ALA A 105 13.99 -25.12 -22.85
C ALA A 105 13.80 -25.09 -24.37
N THR A 106 13.19 -24.04 -24.94
CA THR A 106 12.94 -24.00 -26.39
C THR A 106 14.22 -23.76 -27.17
N GLU A 107 14.37 -24.39 -28.34
CA GLU A 107 15.53 -24.27 -29.25
C GLU A 107 15.16 -23.67 -30.62
N SER A 108 13.86 -23.41 -30.85
CA SER A 108 13.33 -22.90 -32.11
C SER A 108 12.83 -21.47 -31.99
N LEU A 109 13.07 -20.66 -33.02
CA LEU A 109 12.52 -19.30 -33.11
C LEU A 109 10.98 -19.31 -33.20
N GLU A 110 10.41 -20.29 -33.90
CA GLU A 110 8.96 -20.43 -34.06
C GLU A 110 8.29 -20.75 -32.72
N ASP A 111 8.83 -21.72 -31.98
CA ASP A 111 8.33 -22.07 -30.64
C ASP A 111 8.47 -20.88 -29.68
N LEU A 112 9.57 -20.15 -29.77
CA LEU A 112 9.79 -18.96 -28.96
C LEU A 112 8.77 -17.84 -29.26
N GLN A 113 8.40 -17.66 -30.54
CA GLN A 113 7.33 -16.74 -30.94
C GLN A 113 5.96 -17.19 -30.42
N ASN A 114 5.67 -18.49 -30.50
CA ASN A 114 4.44 -19.07 -29.97
C ASN A 114 4.34 -18.87 -28.44
N ILE A 115 5.43 -19.13 -27.70
CA ILE A 115 5.49 -18.90 -26.25
C ILE A 115 5.29 -17.40 -25.94
N ASN A 116 5.89 -16.49 -26.69
CA ASN A 116 5.67 -15.05 -26.51
C ASN A 116 4.20 -14.64 -26.73
N GLN A 117 3.53 -15.24 -27.71
CA GLN A 117 2.10 -15.03 -27.96
C GLN A 117 1.26 -15.54 -26.78
N GLU A 118 1.56 -16.74 -26.27
CA GLU A 118 0.91 -17.32 -25.08
C GLU A 118 1.07 -16.41 -23.86
N ILE A 119 2.30 -15.96 -23.55
CA ILE A 119 2.57 -15.04 -22.44
C ILE A 119 1.77 -13.75 -22.60
N THR A 120 1.76 -13.17 -23.80
CA THR A 120 1.05 -11.92 -24.08
C THR A 120 -0.45 -12.09 -23.86
N ASN A 121 -1.03 -13.20 -24.33
CA ASN A 121 -2.45 -13.49 -24.15
C ASN A 121 -2.80 -13.76 -22.69
N TYR A 122 -1.98 -14.55 -22.00
CA TYR A 122 -2.14 -14.81 -20.57
C TYR A 122 -2.10 -13.51 -19.77
N LEU A 123 -1.10 -12.65 -20.01
CA LEU A 123 -1.00 -11.36 -19.34
C LEU A 123 -2.17 -10.44 -19.67
N LYS A 124 -2.66 -10.41 -20.92
CA LYS A 124 -3.85 -9.62 -21.28
C LYS A 124 -5.10 -10.09 -20.53
N GLN A 125 -5.34 -11.40 -20.51
CA GLN A 125 -6.52 -11.99 -19.85
C GLN A 125 -6.48 -11.79 -18.33
N ASN A 126 -5.29 -11.88 -17.73
CA ASN A 126 -5.13 -11.74 -16.29
C ASN A 126 -4.88 -10.31 -15.84
N LYS A 127 -4.57 -9.37 -16.75
CA LYS A 127 -4.32 -7.95 -16.41
C LYS A 127 -5.49 -7.33 -15.67
N ASP A 128 -6.70 -7.52 -16.19
CA ASP A 128 -7.90 -6.91 -15.59
C ASP A 128 -8.25 -7.60 -14.27
N VAL A 129 -7.98 -8.91 -14.15
CA VAL A 129 -8.13 -9.65 -12.90
C VAL A 129 -7.15 -9.11 -11.85
N ILE A 130 -5.85 -9.02 -12.16
CA ILE A 130 -4.82 -8.49 -11.26
C ILE A 130 -5.14 -7.05 -10.86
N LYS A 131 -5.50 -6.20 -11.82
CA LYS A 131 -5.86 -4.80 -11.57
C LYS A 131 -7.10 -4.70 -10.67
N THR A 132 -8.13 -5.50 -10.93
CA THR A 132 -9.35 -5.54 -10.13
C THR A 132 -9.05 -6.01 -8.72
N SER A 133 -8.23 -7.05 -8.58
CA SER A 133 -7.82 -7.59 -7.29
C SER A 133 -7.04 -6.55 -6.48
N ILE A 134 -6.03 -5.91 -7.06
CA ILE A 134 -5.27 -4.81 -6.41
C ILE A 134 -6.21 -3.66 -6.00
N ASN A 135 -7.18 -3.31 -6.85
CA ASN A 135 -8.16 -2.28 -6.52
C ASN A 135 -9.03 -2.69 -5.34
N ASN A 136 -9.56 -3.92 -5.35
CA ASN A 136 -10.35 -4.44 -4.24
C ASN A 136 -9.50 -4.49 -2.95
N SER A 137 -8.23 -4.86 -3.04
CA SER A 137 -7.28 -4.76 -1.93
C SER A 137 -7.21 -3.35 -1.38
N LEU A 138 -6.96 -2.35 -2.23
CA LEU A 138 -6.84 -0.96 -1.81
C LEU A 138 -8.12 -0.43 -1.18
N LYS A 139 -9.29 -0.89 -1.63
CA LYS A 139 -10.58 -0.57 -0.99
C LYS A 139 -10.66 -1.15 0.42
N VAL A 140 -10.29 -2.43 0.59
CA VAL A 140 -10.26 -3.06 1.91
C VAL A 140 -9.26 -2.35 2.83
N ILE A 141 -8.06 -2.02 2.33
CA ILE A 141 -7.05 -1.25 3.07
C ILE A 141 -7.60 0.11 3.48
N ALA A 142 -8.28 0.81 2.56
CA ALA A 142 -8.89 2.10 2.85
C ALA A 142 -9.97 2.01 3.94
N GLN A 143 -10.79 0.96 3.91
CA GLN A 143 -11.81 0.71 4.94
C GLN A 143 -11.19 0.44 6.31
N GLU A 144 -10.12 -0.35 6.38
CA GLU A 144 -9.39 -0.61 7.63
C GLU A 144 -8.64 0.63 8.13
N ALA A 145 -8.09 1.44 7.22
CA ALA A 145 -7.48 2.72 7.57
C ALA A 145 -8.53 3.67 8.19
N VAL A 146 -9.74 3.76 7.63
CA VAL A 146 -10.84 4.54 8.22
C VAL A 146 -11.18 4.04 9.63
N LYS A 147 -11.34 2.72 9.82
CA LYS A 147 -11.58 2.16 11.17
C LYS A 147 -10.46 2.47 12.15
N THR A 148 -9.22 2.52 11.68
CA THR A 148 -8.06 2.87 12.51
C THR A 148 -8.10 4.35 12.89
N VAL A 149 -8.46 5.23 11.96
CA VAL A 149 -8.67 6.65 12.23
C VAL A 149 -9.79 6.84 13.24
N ASP A 150 -10.93 6.17 13.10
CA ASP A 150 -12.04 6.26 14.06
C ASP A 150 -11.58 5.91 15.50
N LYS A 151 -10.68 4.93 15.64
CA LYS A 151 -10.09 4.57 16.94
C LYS A 151 -9.15 5.65 17.47
N ILE A 152 -8.30 6.21 16.61
CA ILE A 152 -7.38 7.30 16.97
C ILE A 152 -8.20 8.52 17.42
N GLU A 153 -9.21 8.91 16.65
CA GLU A 153 -10.11 10.02 16.97
C GLU A 153 -10.74 9.85 18.36
N GLN A 154 -11.29 8.67 18.64
CA GLN A 154 -11.88 8.37 19.95
C GLN A 154 -10.84 8.47 21.08
N GLN A 155 -9.65 7.91 20.89
CA GLN A 155 -8.60 7.94 21.91
C GLN A 155 -8.07 9.35 22.17
N VAL A 156 -7.75 10.08 21.11
CA VAL A 156 -7.23 11.45 21.23
C VAL A 156 -8.31 12.40 21.74
N THR A 157 -9.58 12.21 21.39
CA THR A 157 -10.69 12.99 21.96
C THR A 157 -10.85 12.77 23.46
N LEU A 158 -10.69 11.52 23.94
CA LEU A 158 -10.68 11.24 25.38
C LEU A 158 -9.48 11.90 26.06
N MET A 159 -8.31 11.86 25.41
CA MET A 159 -7.09 12.50 25.90
C MET A 159 -7.26 14.02 25.98
N LEU A 160 -7.78 14.67 24.92
CA LEU A 160 -8.10 16.10 24.87
C LEU A 160 -8.95 16.54 26.07
N LYS A 161 -10.06 15.84 26.36
CA LYS A 161 -10.91 16.14 27.52
C LYS A 161 -10.19 16.09 28.86
N SER A 162 -9.15 15.25 28.96
CA SER A 162 -8.27 15.18 30.13
C SER A 162 -7.29 16.34 30.13
N LEU A 163 -6.63 16.60 29.00
CA LEU A 163 -5.65 17.68 28.83
C LEU A 163 -6.28 19.05 29.07
N GLU A 164 -7.47 19.34 28.57
CA GLU A 164 -8.19 20.60 28.85
C GLU A 164 -8.34 20.93 30.34
N LYS A 165 -8.43 19.90 31.19
CA LYS A 165 -8.57 20.05 32.65
C LYS A 165 -7.24 20.06 33.38
N THR A 166 -6.26 19.32 32.87
CA THR A 166 -4.98 19.04 33.55
C THR A 166 -3.83 19.90 33.04
N CYS A 167 -3.96 20.45 31.83
CA CYS A 167 -2.98 21.20 31.06
C CYS A 167 -3.46 22.60 30.63
N PRO A 168 -4.01 23.45 31.52
CA PRO A 168 -4.56 24.73 31.10
C PRO A 168 -3.51 25.71 30.53
N SER A 169 -2.23 25.50 30.81
CA SER A 169 -1.11 26.27 30.23
C SER A 169 -0.89 25.98 28.74
N GLU A 170 -1.30 24.81 28.25
CA GLU A 170 -1.06 24.35 26.88
C GLU A 170 -2.24 24.60 25.93
N ILE A 171 -3.08 25.61 26.23
CA ILE A 171 -4.35 25.84 25.53
C ILE A 171 -4.19 26.01 24.00
N GLU A 172 -3.10 26.60 23.53
CA GLU A 172 -2.86 26.78 22.10
C GLU A 172 -2.50 25.45 21.40
N ASN A 173 -1.74 24.59 22.08
CA ASN A 173 -1.43 23.24 21.56
C ASN A 173 -2.68 22.33 21.60
N ILE A 174 -3.53 22.48 22.62
CA ILE A 174 -4.83 21.79 22.70
C ILE A 174 -5.72 22.20 21.51
N LYS A 175 -5.87 23.49 21.22
CA LYS A 175 -6.62 23.96 20.04
C LYS A 175 -6.02 23.46 18.72
N ALA A 176 -4.69 23.41 18.63
CA ALA A 176 -4.02 22.87 17.45
C ALA A 176 -4.32 21.37 17.27
N LEU A 177 -4.40 20.61 18.37
CA LEU A 177 -4.78 19.20 18.37
C LEU A 177 -6.25 19.01 17.96
N GLU A 178 -7.17 19.82 18.48
CA GLU A 178 -8.58 19.82 18.02
C GLU A 178 -8.69 20.08 16.52
N ALA A 179 -8.00 21.10 16.01
CA ALA A 179 -7.99 21.42 14.59
C ALA A 179 -7.42 20.27 13.74
N LYS A 180 -6.36 19.60 14.20
CA LYS A 180 -5.79 18.43 13.53
C LYS A 180 -6.74 17.23 13.55
N LEU A 181 -7.50 17.00 14.63
CA LEU A 181 -8.52 15.95 14.66
C LEU A 181 -9.64 16.22 13.66
N THR A 182 -10.15 17.45 13.60
CA THR A 182 -11.14 17.83 12.59
C THR A 182 -10.59 17.65 11.17
N GLN A 183 -9.30 17.96 10.94
CA GLN A 183 -8.67 17.69 9.66
C GLN A 183 -8.60 16.17 9.37
N LEU A 184 -8.19 15.37 10.35
CA LEU A 184 -8.10 13.92 10.24
C LEU A 184 -9.46 13.29 9.90
N GLU A 185 -10.53 13.70 10.58
CA GLU A 185 -11.92 13.28 10.31
C GLU A 185 -12.33 13.58 8.87
N ASN A 186 -12.06 14.80 8.39
CA ASN A 186 -12.38 15.22 7.02
C ASN A 186 -11.62 14.39 5.99
N GLU A 187 -10.33 14.12 6.22
CA GLU A 187 -9.51 13.31 5.33
C GLU A 187 -9.89 11.81 5.37
N ALA A 188 -10.37 11.30 6.51
CA ALA A 188 -10.91 9.95 6.63
C ALA A 188 -12.25 9.79 5.91
N LEU A 189 -13.12 10.80 5.97
CA LEU A 189 -14.36 10.82 5.20
C LEU A 189 -14.08 10.83 3.68
N LYS A 190 -13.09 11.63 3.23
CA LYS A 190 -12.61 11.59 1.84
C LYS A 190 -12.12 10.20 1.46
N LEU A 191 -11.31 9.57 2.31
CA LEU A 191 -10.82 8.21 2.08
C LEU A 191 -11.96 7.19 1.94
N LYS A 192 -12.95 7.25 2.85
CA LYS A 192 -14.14 6.41 2.83
C LYS A 192 -14.90 6.54 1.52
N ASN A 193 -15.07 7.76 1.01
CA ASN A 193 -15.74 8.02 -0.26
C ASN A 193 -14.89 7.52 -1.44
N MET A 194 -13.57 7.74 -1.43
CA MET A 194 -12.66 7.25 -2.47
C MET A 194 -12.62 5.72 -2.53
N ALA A 195 -12.76 5.02 -1.39
CA ALA A 195 -12.83 3.56 -1.32
C ALA A 195 -14.05 2.97 -2.05
N GLN A 196 -15.06 3.78 -2.38
CA GLN A 196 -16.19 3.35 -3.20
C GLN A 196 -15.89 3.45 -4.71
N GLY A 197 -14.92 4.28 -5.10
CA GLY A 197 -14.49 4.50 -6.48
C GLY A 197 -13.45 3.49 -6.98
N ASN A 198 -12.91 3.71 -8.20
CA ASN A 198 -11.90 2.82 -8.81
C ASN A 198 -10.53 3.49 -9.00
N ASP A 199 -10.31 4.64 -8.38
CA ASP A 199 -9.03 5.37 -8.47
C ASP A 199 -8.05 4.91 -7.38
N SER A 200 -7.31 3.86 -7.71
CA SER A 200 -6.28 3.26 -6.87
C SER A 200 -5.18 4.23 -6.45
N ALA A 201 -4.85 5.19 -7.31
CA ALA A 201 -3.79 6.16 -7.05
C ALA A 201 -4.27 7.20 -6.03
N ALA A 202 -5.50 7.69 -6.19
CA ALA A 202 -6.13 8.58 -5.23
C ALA A 202 -6.29 7.92 -3.85
N ILE A 203 -6.86 6.70 -3.80
CA ILE A 203 -7.06 5.94 -2.55
C ILE A 203 -5.74 5.81 -1.79
N LYS A 204 -4.68 5.40 -2.49
CA LYS A 204 -3.37 5.20 -1.90
C LYS A 204 -2.75 6.48 -1.35
N ASN A 205 -2.83 7.58 -2.10
CA ASN A 205 -2.32 8.87 -1.62
C ASN A 205 -3.10 9.32 -0.37
N GLN A 206 -4.41 9.12 -0.40
CA GLN A 206 -5.28 9.47 0.71
C GLN A 206 -4.99 8.64 1.98
N ILE A 207 -4.71 7.33 1.84
CA ILE A 207 -4.25 6.48 2.96
C ILE A 207 -3.01 7.07 3.63
N LYS A 208 -2.05 7.60 2.85
CA LYS A 208 -0.85 8.23 3.42
C LYS A 208 -1.18 9.48 4.22
N VAL A 209 -2.06 10.33 3.69
CA VAL A 209 -2.49 11.57 4.35
C VAL A 209 -3.15 11.25 5.69
N VAL A 210 -4.10 10.32 5.74
CA VAL A 210 -4.78 9.99 7.00
C VAL A 210 -3.85 9.34 8.02
N ASN A 211 -2.93 8.48 7.57
CA ASN A 211 -1.95 7.85 8.49
C ASN A 211 -0.99 8.89 9.07
N GLN A 212 -0.51 9.82 8.24
CA GLN A 212 0.36 10.89 8.69
C GLN A 212 -0.36 11.79 9.70
N LEU A 213 -1.58 12.25 9.38
CA LEU A 213 -2.37 13.09 10.29
C LEU A 213 -2.71 12.37 11.60
N GLY A 214 -3.02 11.07 11.55
CA GLY A 214 -3.25 10.26 12.73
C GLY A 214 -2.03 10.24 13.65
N GLN A 215 -0.84 10.04 13.09
CA GLN A 215 0.41 10.07 13.85
C GLN A 215 0.72 11.47 14.42
N GLU A 216 0.46 12.52 13.64
CA GLU A 216 0.64 13.91 14.11
C GLU A 216 -0.30 14.24 15.27
N CYS A 217 -1.54 13.74 15.26
CA CYS A 217 -2.48 13.90 16.38
C CYS A 217 -1.95 13.20 17.65
N ILE A 218 -1.50 11.94 17.51
CA ILE A 218 -0.94 11.17 18.62
C ILE A 218 0.30 11.87 19.20
N ASN A 219 1.24 12.28 18.35
CA ASN A 219 2.47 12.94 18.78
C ASN A 219 2.20 14.25 19.49
N LEU A 220 1.28 15.07 18.96
CA LEU A 220 0.94 16.34 19.59
C LEU A 220 0.23 16.13 20.94
N ALA A 221 -0.64 15.12 21.05
CA ALA A 221 -1.29 14.78 22.31
C ALA A 221 -0.26 14.38 23.39
N PHE A 222 0.75 13.59 23.03
CA PHE A 222 1.84 13.25 23.94
C PHE A 222 2.73 14.44 24.29
N GLN A 223 3.03 15.33 23.34
CA GLN A 223 3.82 16.54 23.61
C GLN A 223 3.12 17.46 24.62
N ILE A 224 1.79 17.60 24.51
CA ILE A 224 1.00 18.36 25.49
C ILE A 224 1.07 17.67 26.86
N GLU A 225 0.87 16.36 26.92
CA GLU A 225 0.94 15.60 28.18
C GLU A 225 2.30 15.77 28.87
N GLU A 226 3.41 15.62 28.13
CA GLU A 226 4.77 15.78 28.65
C GLU A 226 5.04 17.20 29.17
N ALA A 227 4.58 18.24 28.46
CA ALA A 227 4.75 19.63 28.88
C ALA A 227 4.01 19.98 30.19
N CYS A 228 3.00 19.19 30.57
CA CYS A 228 2.20 19.42 31.76
C CYS A 228 2.64 18.64 33.00
N LEU A 229 3.54 17.66 32.84
CA LEU A 229 4.04 16.90 33.98
C LEU A 229 5.06 17.77 34.73
N PRO A 230 4.88 18.02 36.04
CA PRO A 230 5.87 18.75 36.82
C PRO A 230 7.16 17.92 36.90
N GLU A 231 8.31 18.56 36.64
CA GLU A 231 9.65 17.99 36.89
C GLU A 231 9.81 17.47 38.33
#